data_AF-A0A932WM60-F1
#
_entry.id   AF-A0A932WM60-F1
#
_cell.length_a   1.000
_cell.length_b   1.000
_cell.length_c   1.000
_cell.angle_alpha   90.00
_cell.angle_beta   90.00
_cell.angle_gamma   90.00
#
_symmetry.space_group_name_H-M   'P 1'
#
loop_
_entity.id
_entity.type
_entity.pdbx_description
1 polymer ?
#
loop_
_entity_poly.entity_id
_entity_poly.type
_entity_poly.pdbx_seq_one_letter_code
_entity_poly.pdbx_strand_id
1 'polypeptide(L)'
;MRGLARVGAVLLLAVAPAAGSDVDLSRLEGHPRGRLPLTVHLASLGDPVLDAAAHRTIGDWNAVARGVLGREVFTEISDVATAQVRLIVEPADGTRLMGQTFLEADAGGVISLPVRIVVFQPRARGATAVDVVAYAVVAHELGHALGLPHTTEVRSLMCCVAGSVDFRDPAQRDAYVEARRHPEVRSVERQLGEHYRRFWSGAP
;
A
#
# COMPACT_ATOMS: atom_id res chain seq x y z
N MET A 1 50.77 -10.40 28.72
CA MET A 1 49.61 -9.64 29.23
C MET A 1 48.63 -9.43 28.09
N ARG A 2 47.37 -9.85 28.28
CA ARG A 2 46.20 -9.62 27.40
C ARG A 2 46.09 -8.11 27.15
N GLY A 3 45.98 -7.58 25.94
CA GLY A 3 44.85 -7.71 25.01
C GLY A 3 43.95 -6.47 25.16
N LEU A 4 43.98 -5.54 24.20
CA LEU A 4 42.97 -4.47 24.07
C LEU A 4 42.59 -4.36 22.60
N ALA A 5 41.60 -5.18 22.23
CA ALA A 5 40.92 -5.09 20.96
C ALA A 5 40.02 -3.85 20.95
N ARG A 6 40.12 -3.07 19.88
CA ARG A 6 39.21 -1.97 19.55
C ARG A 6 37.80 -2.53 19.38
N VAL A 7 36.89 -2.20 20.29
CA VAL A 7 35.46 -2.43 20.09
C VAL A 7 34.91 -1.25 19.30
N GLY A 8 34.75 -1.43 17.99
CA GLY A 8 33.94 -0.54 17.17
C GLY A 8 32.48 -0.74 17.54
N ALA A 9 31.86 0.25 18.17
CA ALA A 9 30.44 0.25 18.46
C ALA A 9 29.65 0.41 17.15
N VAL A 10 29.05 -0.67 16.67
CA VAL A 10 28.03 -0.63 15.62
C VAL A 10 26.76 -0.06 16.24
N LEU A 11 26.44 1.18 15.88
CA LEU A 11 25.20 1.84 16.27
C LEU A 11 24.03 1.17 15.53
N LEU A 12 23.37 0.21 16.17
CA LEU A 12 22.12 -0.40 15.68
C LEU A 12 21.02 0.65 15.76
N LEU A 13 20.79 1.39 14.66
CA LEU A 13 19.61 2.21 14.47
C LEU A 13 18.38 1.28 14.50
N ALA A 14 17.61 1.37 15.58
CA ALA A 14 16.34 0.65 15.73
C ALA A 14 15.37 1.06 14.61
N VAL A 15 15.23 0.21 13.61
CA VAL A 15 14.19 0.34 12.58
C VAL A 15 12.86 -0.06 13.22
N ALA A 16 12.17 0.89 13.85
CA ALA A 16 10.81 0.66 14.31
C ALA A 16 9.89 0.39 13.10
N PRO A 17 8.94 -0.57 13.19
CA PRO A 17 7.95 -0.77 12.14
C PRO A 17 7.18 0.52 11.89
N ALA A 18 6.97 0.84 10.60
CA ALA A 18 6.04 1.89 10.25
C ALA A 18 4.65 1.26 10.27
N ALA A 19 3.72 1.92 10.96
CA ALA A 19 2.31 1.66 10.76
C ALA A 19 1.98 2.21 9.37
N GLY A 20 1.63 1.31 8.44
CA GLY A 20 1.43 1.67 7.03
C GLY A 20 0.16 2.48 6.79
N SER A 21 -0.91 2.13 7.51
CA SER A 21 -2.27 2.66 7.39
C SER A 21 -3.11 1.90 8.43
N ASP A 22 -4.11 2.53 9.08
CA ASP A 22 -5.09 1.82 9.92
C ASP A 22 -6.44 1.80 9.18
N VAL A 23 -6.69 0.70 8.46
CA VAL A 23 -7.99 0.36 7.89
C VAL A 23 -8.34 -1.04 8.35
N ASP A 24 -9.42 -1.18 9.11
CA ASP A 24 -9.92 -2.49 9.55
C ASP A 24 -10.88 -3.03 8.49
N LEU A 25 -10.38 -3.93 7.63
CA LEU A 25 -11.16 -4.61 6.59
C LEU A 25 -11.48 -6.04 7.03
N SER A 26 -12.75 -6.42 6.94
CA SER A 26 -13.22 -7.78 7.25
C SER A 26 -12.80 -8.83 6.20
N ARG A 27 -12.11 -8.40 5.14
CA ARG A 27 -11.59 -9.20 4.00
C ARG A 27 -12.66 -9.66 3.01
N LEU A 28 -13.88 -9.15 3.18
CA LEU A 28 -15.07 -9.44 2.38
C LEU A 28 -15.48 -8.23 1.53
N GLU A 29 -14.89 -7.07 1.75
CA GLU A 29 -15.21 -5.84 1.06
C GLU A 29 -14.63 -5.83 -0.35
N GLY A 30 -15.41 -5.44 -1.36
CA GLY A 30 -14.89 -5.36 -2.72
C GLY A 30 -15.75 -4.55 -3.68
N HIS A 31 -15.38 -4.60 -4.95
CA HIS A 31 -16.10 -3.95 -6.04
C HIS A 31 -16.79 -4.96 -6.97
N PRO A 32 -18.08 -4.74 -7.33
CA PRO A 32 -18.76 -5.54 -8.33
C PRO A 32 -17.99 -5.52 -9.64
N ARG A 33 -18.02 -6.64 -10.37
CA ARG A 33 -17.25 -6.79 -11.61
C ARG A 33 -17.52 -5.64 -12.58
N GLY A 34 -18.79 -5.26 -12.78
CA GLY A 34 -19.20 -4.19 -13.70
C GLY A 34 -18.76 -2.77 -13.30
N ARG A 35 -18.25 -2.57 -12.07
CA ARG A 35 -17.77 -1.26 -11.60
C ARG A 35 -16.32 -0.96 -12.03
N LEU A 36 -15.53 -2.00 -12.30
CA LEU A 36 -14.12 -1.81 -12.70
C LEU A 36 -14.02 -1.42 -14.19
N PRO A 37 -13.05 -0.59 -14.59
CA PRO A 37 -12.09 0.12 -13.73
C PRO A 37 -12.73 1.29 -12.94
N LEU A 38 -12.20 1.58 -11.75
CA LEU A 38 -12.57 2.74 -10.95
C LEU A 38 -11.87 4.00 -11.48
N THR A 39 -12.56 5.14 -11.50
CA THR A 39 -11.90 6.42 -11.77
C THR A 39 -11.08 6.89 -10.56
N VAL A 40 -9.81 7.22 -10.77
CA VAL A 40 -8.87 7.63 -9.72
C VAL A 40 -8.35 9.02 -10.01
N HIS A 41 -8.41 9.90 -9.02
CA HIS A 41 -7.71 11.18 -9.03
C HIS A 41 -6.56 11.14 -8.03
N LEU A 42 -5.33 11.40 -8.50
CA LEU A 42 -4.13 11.52 -7.68
C LEU A 42 -3.79 13.01 -7.51
N ALA A 43 -3.90 13.54 -6.29
CA ALA A 43 -3.38 14.87 -6.02
C ALA A 43 -1.85 14.89 -6.10
N SER A 44 -1.29 16.01 -6.59
CA SER A 44 0.16 16.20 -6.64
C SER A 44 0.77 16.19 -5.23
N LEU A 45 1.86 15.44 -5.08
CA LEU A 45 2.72 15.38 -3.92
C LEU A 45 3.64 16.62 -3.81
N GLY A 46 3.63 17.50 -4.82
CA GLY A 46 4.40 18.75 -4.84
C GLY A 46 5.82 18.60 -5.37
N ASP A 47 6.18 17.43 -5.89
CA ASP A 47 7.48 17.14 -6.51
C ASP A 47 7.27 16.23 -7.75
N PRO A 48 7.81 16.58 -8.93
CA PRO A 48 7.58 15.81 -10.16
C PRO A 48 8.05 14.36 -10.11
N VAL A 49 9.10 14.05 -9.35
CA VAL A 49 9.62 12.68 -9.20
C VAL A 49 8.68 11.85 -8.34
N LEU A 50 8.15 12.46 -7.28
CA LEU A 50 7.14 11.82 -6.42
C LEU A 50 5.83 11.61 -7.17
N ASP A 51 5.38 12.61 -7.94
CA ASP A 51 4.18 12.52 -8.77
C ASP A 51 4.34 11.38 -9.79
N ALA A 52 5.45 11.36 -10.52
CA ALA A 52 5.75 10.27 -11.46
C ALA A 52 5.72 8.90 -10.75
N ALA A 53 6.25 8.81 -9.51
CA ALA A 53 6.18 7.59 -8.73
C ALA A 53 4.75 7.18 -8.35
N ALA A 54 3.90 8.12 -7.95
CA ALA A 54 2.50 7.87 -7.66
C ALA A 54 1.73 7.41 -8.92
N HIS A 55 1.89 8.12 -10.05
CA HIS A 55 1.20 7.79 -11.30
C HIS A 55 1.58 6.40 -11.85
N ARG A 56 2.85 5.97 -11.71
CA ARG A 56 3.28 4.62 -12.11
C ARG A 56 2.47 3.51 -11.44
N THR A 57 2.02 3.71 -10.20
CA THR A 57 1.27 2.69 -9.46
C THR A 57 -0.03 2.26 -10.16
N ILE A 58 -0.68 3.17 -10.90
CA ILE A 58 -1.90 2.89 -11.67
C ILE A 58 -1.60 1.86 -12.76
N GLY A 59 -0.53 2.07 -13.52
CA GLY A 59 -0.07 1.15 -14.57
C GLY A 59 0.28 -0.23 -14.01
N ASP A 60 0.97 -0.28 -12.88
CA ASP A 60 1.40 -1.53 -12.26
C ASP A 60 0.22 -2.33 -11.69
N TRP A 61 -0.73 -1.66 -11.04
CA TRP A 61 -2.00 -2.27 -10.61
C TRP A 61 -2.79 -2.82 -11.78
N ASN A 62 -2.91 -2.05 -12.87
CA ASN A 62 -3.62 -2.50 -14.07
C ASN A 62 -2.91 -3.66 -14.78
N ALA A 63 -1.58 -3.72 -14.77
CA ALA A 63 -0.83 -4.84 -15.31
C ALA A 63 -1.12 -6.14 -14.53
N VAL A 64 -1.02 -6.09 -13.20
CA VAL A 64 -1.33 -7.22 -12.31
C VAL A 64 -2.80 -7.63 -12.44
N ALA A 65 -3.73 -6.69 -12.40
CA ALA A 65 -5.15 -6.96 -12.49
C ALA A 65 -5.56 -7.57 -13.85
N ARG A 66 -4.94 -7.14 -14.96
CA ARG A 66 -5.18 -7.79 -16.27
C ARG A 66 -4.77 -9.25 -16.25
N GLY A 67 -3.62 -9.58 -15.65
CA GLY A 67 -3.16 -10.96 -15.53
C GLY A 67 -4.02 -11.83 -14.61
N VAL A 68 -4.55 -11.25 -13.52
CA VAL A 68 -5.25 -12.00 -12.46
C VAL A 68 -6.77 -12.01 -12.64
N LEU A 69 -7.36 -10.87 -13.01
CA LEU A 69 -8.81 -10.64 -13.09
C LEU A 69 -9.33 -10.57 -14.54
N GLY A 70 -8.42 -10.50 -15.52
CA GLY A 70 -8.74 -10.32 -16.93
C GLY A 70 -9.20 -8.90 -17.28
N ARG A 71 -8.94 -7.91 -16.43
CA ARG A 71 -9.35 -6.52 -16.64
C ARG A 71 -8.53 -5.51 -15.84
N GLU A 72 -8.58 -4.25 -16.27
CA GLU A 72 -8.02 -3.13 -15.52
C GLU A 72 -8.90 -2.77 -14.32
N VAL A 73 -8.28 -2.21 -13.28
CA VAL A 73 -8.93 -1.85 -12.01
C VAL A 73 -9.02 -0.35 -11.81
N PHE A 74 -8.19 0.43 -12.50
CA PHE A 74 -8.13 1.88 -12.36
C PHE A 74 -8.08 2.60 -13.71
N THR A 75 -8.73 3.75 -13.78
CA THR A 75 -8.60 4.74 -14.86
C THR A 75 -8.28 6.07 -14.22
N GLU A 76 -7.13 6.65 -14.54
CA GLU A 76 -6.75 7.96 -14.01
C GLU A 76 -7.56 9.08 -14.66
N ILE A 77 -8.02 10.04 -13.86
CA ILE A 77 -8.73 11.25 -14.32
C ILE A 77 -8.24 12.50 -13.59
N SER A 78 -8.37 13.65 -14.24
CA SER A 78 -8.00 14.95 -13.66
C SER A 78 -9.13 15.63 -12.86
N ASP A 79 -10.39 15.25 -13.10
CA ASP A 79 -11.52 15.84 -12.39
C ASP A 79 -11.80 15.13 -11.06
N VAL A 80 -11.44 15.79 -9.95
CA VAL A 80 -11.66 15.27 -8.59
C VAL A 80 -13.15 15.06 -8.26
N ALA A 81 -14.07 15.84 -8.85
CA ALA A 81 -15.49 15.77 -8.51
C ALA A 81 -16.12 14.45 -8.96
N THR A 82 -15.64 13.89 -10.06
CA THR A 82 -16.12 12.64 -10.65
C THR A 82 -15.26 11.41 -10.31
N ALA A 83 -14.19 11.60 -9.53
CA ALA A 83 -13.32 10.51 -9.10
C ALA A 83 -13.99 9.62 -8.05
N GLN A 84 -13.95 8.30 -8.30
CA GLN A 84 -14.44 7.25 -7.42
C GLN A 84 -13.42 6.89 -6.33
N VAL A 85 -12.13 7.05 -6.60
CA VAL A 85 -11.03 7.00 -5.62
C VAL A 85 -10.31 8.33 -5.65
N ARG A 86 -10.16 8.96 -4.48
CA ARG A 86 -9.58 10.30 -4.35
C ARG A 86 -8.39 10.26 -3.42
N LEU A 87 -7.20 10.46 -3.95
CA LEU A 87 -6.01 10.70 -3.15
C LEU A 87 -5.89 12.20 -2.89
N ILE A 88 -5.77 12.56 -1.61
CA ILE A 88 -5.40 13.89 -1.15
C ILE A 88 -4.07 13.82 -0.40
N VAL A 89 -3.38 14.96 -0.36
CA VAL A 89 -2.09 15.09 0.30
C VAL A 89 -2.23 15.99 1.51
N GLU A 90 -1.80 15.49 2.66
CA GLU A 90 -1.78 16.26 3.90
C GLU A 90 -0.33 16.49 4.38
N PRO A 91 -0.06 17.58 5.10
CA PRO A 91 1.22 17.76 5.78
C PRO A 91 1.48 16.60 6.73
N ALA A 92 2.75 16.23 6.92
CA ALA A 92 3.10 15.27 7.95
C ALA A 92 2.62 15.79 9.32
N ASP A 93 1.72 15.05 9.96
CA ASP A 93 0.97 15.45 11.16
C ASP A 93 1.66 15.00 12.46
N GLY A 94 2.90 14.51 12.38
CA GLY A 94 3.64 13.95 13.51
C GLY A 94 3.21 12.54 13.90
N THR A 95 2.18 11.97 13.24
CA THR A 95 1.90 10.53 13.32
C THR A 95 2.98 9.73 12.60
N ARG A 96 3.03 8.42 12.89
CA ARG A 96 3.91 7.49 12.15
C ARG A 96 3.26 6.98 10.86
N LEU A 97 2.04 7.39 10.56
CA LEU A 97 1.33 6.98 9.36
C LEU A 97 1.92 7.73 8.15
N MET A 98 1.92 7.04 7.01
CA MET A 98 2.36 7.63 5.73
C MET A 98 1.22 7.66 4.72
N GLY A 99 0.26 6.74 4.85
CA GLY A 99 -1.00 6.75 4.13
C GLY A 99 -2.14 6.33 5.05
N GLN A 100 -3.35 6.67 4.64
CA GLN A 100 -4.58 6.14 5.21
C GLN A 100 -5.68 6.07 4.16
N THR A 101 -6.34 4.92 4.06
CA THR A 101 -7.51 4.74 3.20
C THR A 101 -8.78 4.73 4.05
N PHE A 102 -9.75 5.56 3.68
CA PHE A 102 -11.06 5.63 4.31
C PHE A 102 -12.08 5.05 3.35
N LEU A 103 -12.69 3.95 3.77
CA LEU A 103 -13.75 3.30 3.03
C LEU A 103 -14.79 2.75 3.98
N GLU A 104 -15.99 2.61 3.46
CA GLU A 104 -17.11 1.93 4.09
C GLU A 104 -17.61 0.87 3.10
N ALA A 105 -18.31 -0.15 3.59
CA ALA A 105 -18.98 -1.11 2.75
C ALA A 105 -20.43 -1.29 3.20
N ASP A 106 -21.32 -1.62 2.26
CA ASP A 106 -22.70 -1.95 2.59
C ASP A 106 -22.81 -3.35 3.22
N ALA A 107 -24.04 -3.75 3.58
CA ALA A 107 -24.30 -5.06 4.20
C ALA A 107 -23.91 -6.27 3.31
N GLY A 108 -23.75 -6.06 2.00
CA GLY A 108 -23.26 -7.06 1.05
C GLY A 108 -21.75 -7.05 0.87
N GLY A 109 -21.01 -6.21 1.60
CA GLY A 109 -19.57 -6.03 1.44
C GLY A 109 -19.21 -5.20 0.19
N VAL A 110 -20.15 -4.53 -0.46
CA VAL A 110 -19.81 -3.66 -1.59
C VAL A 110 -19.25 -2.36 -1.04
N ILE A 111 -18.02 -2.02 -1.43
CA ILE A 111 -17.36 -0.77 -1.02
C ILE A 111 -18.17 0.43 -1.53
N SER A 112 -18.48 1.35 -0.63
CA SER A 112 -19.13 2.64 -0.92
C SER A 112 -18.17 3.60 -1.63
N LEU A 113 -18.72 4.38 -2.55
CA LEU A 113 -17.96 5.41 -3.27
C LEU A 113 -18.38 6.81 -2.80
N PRO A 114 -17.46 7.81 -2.80
CA PRO A 114 -16.05 7.69 -3.17
C PRO A 114 -15.18 7.11 -2.04
N VAL A 115 -14.12 6.38 -2.41
CA VAL A 115 -13.04 6.01 -1.48
C VAL A 115 -12.08 7.19 -1.33
N ARG A 116 -11.71 7.54 -0.10
CA ARG A 116 -10.76 8.62 0.18
C ARG A 116 -9.43 8.04 0.64
N ILE A 117 -8.34 8.45 0.01
CA ILE A 117 -6.97 8.14 0.42
C ILE A 117 -6.31 9.43 0.88
N VAL A 118 -5.71 9.42 2.06
CA VAL A 118 -4.82 10.49 2.53
C VAL A 118 -3.40 9.96 2.44
N VAL A 119 -2.53 10.68 1.75
CA VAL A 119 -1.08 10.45 1.82
C VAL A 119 -0.46 11.62 2.56
N PHE A 120 0.25 11.32 3.64
CA PHE A 120 1.04 12.31 4.34
C PHE A 120 2.34 12.53 3.56
N GLN A 121 2.77 13.80 3.46
CA GLN A 121 3.96 14.20 2.72
C GLN A 121 5.14 13.21 2.90
N PRO A 122 5.53 12.46 1.84
CA PRO A 122 6.52 11.40 1.95
C PRO A 122 7.88 11.92 2.44
N ARG A 123 8.56 11.10 3.24
CA ARG A 123 9.91 11.39 3.73
C ARG A 123 10.79 10.17 3.52
N ALA A 124 12.09 10.40 3.29
CA ALA A 124 13.07 9.32 3.23
C ALA A 124 13.06 8.51 4.54
N ARG A 125 13.22 7.19 4.43
CA ARG A 125 13.19 6.29 5.58
C ARG A 125 14.42 5.38 5.59
N GLY A 126 15.34 5.65 6.52
CA GLY A 126 16.62 4.96 6.55
C GLY A 126 17.36 5.15 5.23
N ALA A 127 17.68 4.04 4.56
CA ALA A 127 18.36 4.04 3.25
C ALA A 127 17.38 4.00 2.06
N THR A 128 16.06 4.03 2.29
CA THR A 128 15.06 4.01 1.21
C THR A 128 14.80 5.44 0.72
N ALA A 129 14.95 5.64 -0.59
CA ALA A 129 14.70 6.91 -1.25
C ALA A 129 13.22 7.33 -1.15
N VAL A 130 12.97 8.65 -1.14
CA VAL A 130 11.63 9.20 -0.88
C VAL A 130 10.62 8.86 -1.97
N ASP A 131 11.05 8.73 -3.22
CA ASP A 131 10.22 8.31 -4.36
C ASP A 131 9.80 6.84 -4.27
N VAL A 132 10.69 5.98 -3.76
CA VAL A 132 10.38 4.57 -3.46
C VAL A 132 9.36 4.49 -2.33
N VAL A 133 9.50 5.32 -1.28
CA VAL A 133 8.51 5.41 -0.20
C VAL A 133 7.15 5.89 -0.75
N ALA A 134 7.13 6.95 -1.55
CA ALA A 134 5.91 7.48 -2.16
C ALA A 134 5.21 6.41 -3.01
N TYR A 135 5.94 5.73 -3.89
CA TYR A 135 5.41 4.60 -4.67
C TYR A 135 4.80 3.53 -3.76
N ALA A 136 5.53 3.07 -2.74
CA ALA A 136 5.09 2.00 -1.87
C ALA A 136 3.78 2.35 -1.14
N VAL A 137 3.69 3.57 -0.61
CA VAL A 137 2.53 4.05 0.13
C VAL A 137 1.34 4.18 -0.79
N VAL A 138 1.47 4.89 -1.92
CA VAL A 138 0.36 5.07 -2.87
C VAL A 138 -0.13 3.72 -3.39
N ALA A 139 0.77 2.82 -3.76
CA ALA A 139 0.42 1.50 -4.24
C ALA A 139 -0.31 0.67 -3.16
N HIS A 140 0.12 0.77 -1.90
CA HIS A 140 -0.51 0.10 -0.76
C HIS A 140 -1.93 0.62 -0.51
N GLU A 141 -2.11 1.94 -0.44
CA GLU A 141 -3.44 2.54 -0.22
C GLU A 141 -4.41 2.23 -1.37
N LEU A 142 -3.92 2.21 -2.61
CA LEU A 142 -4.74 1.75 -3.75
C LEU A 142 -5.15 0.27 -3.60
N GLY A 143 -4.31 -0.57 -2.99
CA GLY A 143 -4.69 -1.94 -2.64
C GLY A 143 -5.86 -1.97 -1.65
N HIS A 144 -5.85 -1.11 -0.63
CA HIS A 144 -6.98 -0.96 0.28
C HIS A 144 -8.23 -0.42 -0.42
N ALA A 145 -8.08 0.52 -1.35
CA ALA A 145 -9.20 1.01 -2.16
C ALA A 145 -9.85 -0.10 -3.00
N LEU A 146 -9.12 -1.18 -3.31
CA LEU A 146 -9.65 -2.38 -3.96
C LEU A 146 -10.22 -3.42 -2.98
N GLY A 147 -10.25 -3.14 -1.68
CA GLY A 147 -10.72 -4.06 -0.65
C GLY A 147 -9.68 -5.05 -0.13
N LEU A 148 -8.40 -4.87 -0.48
CA LEU A 148 -7.36 -5.78 0.00
C LEU A 148 -6.98 -5.47 1.46
N PRO A 149 -7.11 -6.43 2.39
CA PRO A 149 -6.67 -6.24 3.78
C PRO A 149 -5.15 -6.36 3.88
N HIS A 150 -4.59 -6.02 5.03
CA HIS A 150 -3.22 -6.39 5.33
C HIS A 150 -3.00 -7.90 5.35
N THR A 151 -1.77 -8.30 5.05
CA THR A 151 -1.31 -9.70 5.13
C THR A 151 -0.21 -9.87 6.16
N THR A 152 0.06 -11.10 6.56
CA THR A 152 1.24 -11.48 7.35
C THR A 152 2.46 -11.78 6.48
N GLU A 153 2.33 -11.72 5.16
CA GLU A 153 3.40 -12.04 4.22
C GLU A 153 4.38 -10.87 4.13
N VAL A 154 5.57 -11.01 4.74
CA VAL A 154 6.55 -9.92 4.87
C VAL A 154 6.99 -9.27 3.55
N ARG A 155 6.89 -10.02 2.44
CA ARG A 155 7.24 -9.56 1.10
C ARG A 155 6.09 -8.87 0.36
N SER A 156 4.85 -9.00 0.85
CA SER A 156 3.68 -8.41 0.22
C SER A 156 3.70 -6.89 0.32
N LEU A 157 3.29 -6.20 -0.75
CA LEU A 157 2.99 -4.77 -0.71
C LEU A 157 1.96 -4.46 0.38
N MET A 158 0.95 -5.33 0.54
CA MET A 158 -0.08 -5.25 1.59
C MET A 158 0.42 -5.74 2.96
N CYS A 159 1.71 -5.92 3.15
CA CYS A 159 2.26 -6.10 4.48
C CYS A 159 2.21 -4.77 5.25
N CYS A 160 1.78 -4.73 6.53
CA CYS A 160 1.63 -5.88 7.42
C CYS A 160 0.49 -5.73 8.41
N VAL A 161 -0.14 -6.85 8.76
CA VAL A 161 -0.97 -6.94 9.97
C VAL A 161 -0.11 -6.49 11.16
N ALA A 162 -0.64 -5.61 12.01
CA ALA A 162 0.10 -5.07 13.15
C ALA A 162 0.68 -6.21 14.01
N GLY A 163 1.99 -6.11 14.32
CA GLY A 163 2.70 -7.10 15.14
C GLY A 163 3.06 -8.41 14.44
N SER A 164 2.77 -8.58 13.13
CA SER A 164 3.06 -9.84 12.42
C SER A 164 4.52 -10.05 12.02
N VAL A 165 5.36 -9.02 12.08
CA VAL A 165 6.79 -9.12 11.72
C VAL A 165 7.63 -9.25 12.98
N ASP A 166 8.35 -10.37 13.14
CA ASP A 166 9.33 -10.49 14.22
C ASP A 166 10.67 -9.87 13.82
N PHE A 167 10.91 -8.62 14.23
CA PHE A 167 12.17 -7.91 13.96
C PHE A 167 13.39 -8.47 14.70
N ARG A 168 13.20 -9.42 15.63
CA ARG A 168 14.30 -10.13 16.29
C ARG A 168 14.83 -11.29 15.43
N ASP A 169 14.01 -11.79 14.51
CA ASP A 169 14.42 -12.75 13.49
C ASP A 169 15.12 -12.00 12.34
N PRO A 170 16.43 -12.19 12.13
CA PRO A 170 17.16 -11.51 11.07
C PRO A 170 16.60 -11.80 9.67
N ALA A 171 16.13 -13.03 9.42
CA ALA A 171 15.63 -13.41 8.10
C ALA A 171 14.32 -12.67 7.77
N GLN A 172 13.41 -12.56 8.74
CA GLN A 172 12.18 -11.79 8.57
C GLN A 172 12.44 -10.30 8.45
N ARG A 173 13.30 -9.75 9.30
CA ARG A 173 13.70 -8.34 9.23
C ARG A 173 14.31 -8.00 7.88
N ASP A 174 15.25 -8.80 7.40
CA ASP A 174 15.97 -8.53 6.16
C ASP A 174 15.02 -8.66 4.95
N ALA A 175 14.11 -9.66 4.96
CA ALA A 175 13.06 -9.77 3.95
C ALA A 175 12.08 -8.58 3.95
N TYR A 176 11.68 -8.10 5.12
CA TYR A 176 10.82 -6.91 5.24
C TYR A 176 11.53 -5.66 4.71
N VAL A 177 12.78 -5.42 5.11
CA VAL A 177 13.57 -4.27 4.64
C VAL A 177 13.75 -4.32 3.14
N GLU A 178 14.08 -5.48 2.58
CA GLU A 178 14.23 -5.67 1.14
C GLU A 178 12.93 -5.37 0.39
N ALA A 179 11.80 -5.87 0.88
CA ALA A 179 10.49 -5.60 0.27
C ALA A 179 10.07 -4.12 0.38
N ARG A 180 10.57 -3.37 1.37
CA ARG A 180 10.34 -1.91 1.46
C ARG A 180 11.29 -1.09 0.59
N ARG A 181 12.42 -1.66 0.15
CA ARG A 181 13.36 -1.04 -0.80
C ARG A 181 12.98 -1.32 -2.24
N HIS A 182 12.36 -2.46 -2.49
CA HIS A 182 11.89 -2.88 -3.81
C HIS A 182 10.40 -3.28 -3.74
N PRO A 183 9.50 -2.31 -3.49
CA PRO A 183 8.08 -2.56 -3.46
C PRO A 183 7.57 -2.95 -4.86
N GLU A 184 6.82 -4.04 -4.94
CA GLU A 184 6.24 -4.50 -6.21
C GLU A 184 4.76 -4.82 -6.02
N VAL A 185 3.89 -4.21 -6.84
CA VAL A 185 2.45 -4.56 -6.88
C VAL A 185 2.26 -6.04 -7.19
N ARG A 186 3.17 -6.65 -7.96
CA ARG A 186 3.16 -8.08 -8.29
C ARG A 186 3.06 -8.99 -7.07
N SER A 187 3.63 -8.58 -5.94
CA SER A 187 3.57 -9.35 -4.68
C SER A 187 2.15 -9.62 -4.19
N VAL A 188 1.13 -8.91 -4.70
CA VAL A 188 -0.28 -9.06 -4.32
C VAL A 188 -1.08 -9.96 -5.28
N GLU A 189 -0.48 -10.49 -6.36
CA GLU A 189 -1.19 -11.26 -7.40
C GLU A 189 -2.11 -12.35 -6.81
N ARG A 190 -1.55 -13.18 -5.93
CA ARG A 190 -2.28 -14.25 -5.25
C ARG A 190 -3.43 -13.71 -4.40
N GLN A 191 -3.14 -12.68 -3.60
CA GLN A 191 -4.13 -12.06 -2.71
C GLN A 191 -5.30 -11.47 -3.50
N LEU A 192 -5.01 -10.70 -4.55
CA LEU A 192 -6.00 -10.08 -5.42
C LEU A 192 -6.92 -11.13 -6.04
N GLY A 193 -6.34 -12.20 -6.59
CA GLY A 193 -7.09 -13.26 -7.26
C GLY A 193 -7.98 -14.05 -6.30
N GLU A 194 -7.47 -14.42 -5.12
CA GLU A 194 -8.26 -15.10 -4.10
C GLU A 194 -9.38 -14.23 -3.56
N HIS A 195 -9.09 -12.95 -3.31
CA HIS A 195 -10.05 -11.98 -2.79
C HIS A 195 -11.23 -11.80 -3.76
N TYR A 196 -10.97 -11.44 -5.02
CA TYR A 196 -12.05 -11.17 -5.98
C TYR A 196 -12.77 -12.44 -6.46
N ARG A 197 -12.11 -13.60 -6.46
CA ARG A 197 -12.79 -14.88 -6.70
C ARG A 197 -13.84 -15.14 -5.63
N ARG A 198 -13.50 -14.94 -4.36
CA ARG A 198 -14.44 -15.09 -3.23
C ARG A 198 -15.55 -14.05 -3.33
N PHE A 199 -15.20 -12.77 -3.47
CA PHE A 199 -16.16 -11.68 -3.51
C PHE A 199 -17.18 -11.85 -4.63
N TRP A 200 -16.73 -12.12 -5.87
CA TRP A 200 -17.63 -12.29 -7.01
C TRP A 200 -18.41 -13.62 -7.01
N SER A 201 -18.01 -14.61 -6.21
CA SER A 201 -18.78 -15.84 -6.04
C SER A 201 -19.90 -15.72 -5.00
N GLY A 202 -19.80 -14.77 -4.08
CA GLY A 202 -20.74 -14.56 -2.97
C GLY A 202 -21.63 -13.32 -3.12
N ALA A 203 -21.31 -12.41 -4.06
CA ALA A 203 -22.20 -11.32 -4.42
C ALA A 203 -23.45 -11.88 -5.14
N PRO A 204 -24.68 -11.48 -4.76
CA PRO A 204 -25.89 -11.87 -5.48
C PRO A 204 -25.90 -11.38 -6.94
#